data_AF-A0A1H4EE14-F1
#
_entry.id   AF-A0A1H4EE14-F1
#
_cell.length_a   1.000
_cell.length_b   1.000
_cell.length_c   1.000
_cell.angle_alpha   90.00
_cell.angle_beta   90.00
_cell.angle_gamma   90.00
#
_symmetry.space_group_name_H-M   'P 1'
#
loop_
_entity.id
_entity.type
_entity.pdbx_description
1 polymer ?
#
loop_
_entity_poly.entity_id
_entity_poly.type
_entity_poly.pdbx_seq_one_letter_code
_entity_poly.pdbx_strand_id
1 'polypeptide(L)'
;MTPSLHTFIQALQTPEIAFATLTDARPVTEAGGIPQLTRTTRFAEAEIAWRGRRWLLSLPLSPAALASVERTASQAGRLNTEWLAEYRLLRGELLWVDAEEHPQTCDLVLQHLPAGRSFAEALLTEPAGRLLEGLDALQSALRELGFSHNNLRADNLRWIGSRFIPLRYHDANFGTPDSDAGAFETLRRQVREAGGPMQVSDVAADYIPQRRLTGHRWTSHVFEGLVCVEDEGGFGFVDTDNNPVIASRFTWAGDFREGRAEVETPGGMGLIDRNGNYVIPPEYEIVDYSPTESIVRVRQNGRWAEFDYLGQRLTEFGTNNEETSITEPVPVAVR
;
A
#
# COMPACT_ATOMS: atom_id res chain seq x y z
N MET A 1 0.43 -22.13 1.19
CA MET A 1 0.98 -21.09 0.30
C MET A 1 0.42 -19.73 0.68
N THR A 2 1.12 -18.63 0.37
CA THR A 2 0.54 -17.28 0.48
C THR A 2 -0.40 -17.07 -0.71
N PRO A 3 -1.65 -16.62 -0.52
CA PRO A 3 -2.53 -16.34 -1.64
C PRO A 3 -1.97 -15.17 -2.47
N SER A 4 -2.13 -15.28 -3.79
CA SER A 4 -1.75 -14.20 -4.70
C SER A 4 -2.76 -13.04 -4.63
N LEU A 5 -2.36 -11.86 -5.07
CA LEU A 5 -3.29 -10.73 -5.27
C LEU A 5 -4.42 -11.12 -6.23
N HIS A 6 -4.09 -11.85 -7.30
CA HIS A 6 -5.08 -12.32 -8.28
C HIS A 6 -6.15 -13.18 -7.61
N THR A 7 -5.75 -14.11 -6.73
CA THR A 7 -6.67 -14.93 -5.93
C THR A 7 -7.61 -14.06 -5.10
N PHE A 8 -7.10 -12.99 -4.48
CA PHE A 8 -7.91 -12.08 -3.68
C PHE A 8 -8.92 -11.28 -4.51
N ILE A 9 -8.50 -10.79 -5.67
CA ILE A 9 -9.38 -10.06 -6.60
C ILE A 9 -10.51 -10.96 -7.08
N GLN A 10 -10.19 -12.20 -7.48
CA GLN A 10 -11.19 -13.19 -7.87
C GLN A 10 -12.15 -13.50 -6.71
N ALA A 11 -11.63 -13.64 -5.49
CA ALA A 11 -12.45 -13.88 -4.32
C ALA A 11 -13.45 -12.74 -4.02
N LEU A 12 -13.03 -11.49 -4.22
CA LEU A 12 -13.94 -10.34 -4.09
C LEU A 12 -15.04 -10.31 -5.16
N GLN A 13 -14.78 -10.89 -6.34
CA GLN A 13 -15.76 -10.99 -7.43
C GLN A 13 -16.75 -12.14 -7.22
N THR A 14 -16.36 -13.21 -6.52
CA THR A 14 -17.23 -14.35 -6.16
C THR A 14 -17.19 -14.68 -4.66
N PRO A 15 -17.68 -13.77 -3.78
CA PRO A 15 -17.64 -13.95 -2.32
C PRO A 15 -18.30 -15.24 -1.83
N GLU A 16 -19.37 -15.68 -2.48
CA GLU A 16 -20.21 -16.82 -2.09
C GLU A 16 -19.51 -18.18 -2.17
N ILE A 17 -18.42 -18.27 -2.94
CA ILE A 17 -17.58 -19.47 -3.06
C ILE A 17 -16.23 -19.28 -2.37
N ALA A 18 -15.68 -18.06 -2.45
CA ALA A 18 -14.31 -17.80 -2.04
C ALA A 18 -14.15 -17.40 -0.56
N PHE A 19 -15.23 -17.06 0.14
CA PHE A 19 -15.19 -16.72 1.56
C PHE A 19 -16.00 -17.68 2.42
N ALA A 20 -15.46 -18.03 3.59
CA ALA A 20 -16.12 -18.94 4.52
C ALA A 20 -17.30 -18.29 5.25
N THR A 21 -17.19 -17.02 5.64
CA THR A 21 -18.20 -16.29 6.43
C THR A 21 -18.71 -15.03 5.74
N LEU A 22 -17.90 -14.42 4.87
CA LEU A 22 -18.21 -13.22 4.10
C LEU A 22 -18.92 -13.51 2.77
N THR A 23 -19.71 -14.59 2.69
CA THR A 23 -20.32 -15.08 1.45
C THR A 23 -21.30 -14.10 0.78
N ASP A 24 -21.86 -13.16 1.53
CA ASP A 24 -22.77 -12.10 1.05
C ASP A 24 -22.12 -10.71 1.06
N ALA A 25 -20.81 -10.62 1.27
CA ALA A 25 -20.08 -9.37 1.20
C ALA A 25 -20.10 -8.80 -0.22
N ARG A 26 -20.16 -7.47 -0.34
CA ARG A 26 -20.14 -6.77 -1.62
C ARG A 26 -18.95 -5.83 -1.66
N PRO A 27 -17.97 -6.02 -2.56
CA PRO A 27 -16.90 -5.05 -2.69
C PRO A 27 -17.44 -3.70 -3.14
N VAL A 28 -16.83 -2.63 -2.64
CA VAL A 28 -17.01 -1.29 -3.19
C VAL A 28 -16.22 -1.24 -4.50
N THR A 29 -16.90 -0.92 -5.60
CA THR A 29 -16.32 -0.95 -6.95
C THR A 29 -16.27 0.43 -7.57
N GLU A 30 -15.29 0.65 -8.45
CA GLU A 30 -15.24 1.84 -9.32
C GLU A 30 -16.28 1.77 -10.45
N ALA A 31 -16.38 2.86 -11.21
CA ALA A 31 -17.14 2.91 -12.45
C ALA A 31 -16.58 1.86 -13.43
N GLY A 32 -17.26 0.72 -13.54
CA GLY A 32 -16.78 -0.45 -14.31
C GLY A 32 -16.87 -1.77 -13.55
N GLY A 33 -17.18 -1.77 -12.25
CA GLY A 33 -17.40 -2.99 -11.46
C GLY A 33 -16.12 -3.65 -10.93
N ILE A 34 -14.96 -2.99 -11.09
CA ILE A 34 -13.68 -3.43 -10.51
C ILE A 34 -13.64 -3.01 -9.04
N PRO A 35 -13.35 -3.91 -8.09
CA PRO A 35 -13.19 -3.56 -6.68
C PRO A 35 -12.12 -2.49 -6.47
N GLN A 36 -12.41 -1.46 -5.67
CA GLN A 36 -11.40 -0.53 -5.21
C GLN A 36 -10.45 -1.25 -4.26
N LEU A 37 -9.22 -1.43 -4.73
CA LEU A 37 -8.15 -2.06 -3.98
C LEU A 37 -7.06 -1.05 -3.66
N THR A 38 -6.60 -1.08 -2.42
CA THR A 38 -5.35 -0.43 -2.01
C THR A 38 -4.34 -1.52 -1.69
N ARG A 39 -3.13 -1.40 -2.22
CA ARG A 39 -2.10 -2.42 -2.07
C ARG A 39 -0.82 -1.83 -1.51
N THR A 40 -0.17 -2.60 -0.64
CA THR A 40 1.17 -2.38 -0.13
C THR A 40 1.98 -3.66 -0.23
N THR A 41 3.26 -3.61 0.09
CA THR A 41 4.12 -4.81 0.17
C THR A 41 3.67 -5.82 1.22
N ARG A 42 2.91 -5.38 2.24
CA ARG A 42 2.47 -6.21 3.38
C ARG A 42 1.01 -6.64 3.30
N PHE A 43 0.16 -5.84 2.64
CA PHE A 43 -1.28 -6.03 2.63
C PHE A 43 -1.90 -5.66 1.28
N ALA A 44 -2.89 -6.43 0.84
CA ALA A 44 -3.87 -6.01 -0.16
C ALA A 44 -5.20 -5.75 0.55
N GLU A 45 -5.86 -4.64 0.26
CA GLU A 45 -7.04 -4.20 1.02
C GLU A 45 -8.15 -3.79 0.08
N ALA A 46 -9.38 -4.16 0.43
CA ALA A 46 -10.56 -3.76 -0.29
C ALA A 46 -11.63 -3.28 0.69
N GLU A 47 -12.39 -2.26 0.29
CA GLU A 47 -13.58 -1.89 1.03
C GLU A 47 -14.74 -2.79 0.65
N ILE A 48 -15.48 -3.29 1.63
CA ILE A 48 -16.65 -4.15 1.43
C ILE A 48 -17.84 -3.65 2.24
N ALA A 49 -19.03 -3.85 1.70
CA ALA A 49 -20.29 -3.75 2.42
C ALA A 49 -20.71 -5.15 2.88
N TRP A 50 -20.89 -5.34 4.19
CA TRP A 50 -21.29 -6.62 4.76
C TRP A 50 -22.19 -6.40 5.98
N ARG A 51 -23.33 -7.10 6.01
CA ARG A 51 -24.39 -6.96 7.04
C ARG A 51 -24.82 -5.51 7.31
N GLY A 52 -24.95 -4.72 6.24
CA GLY A 52 -25.38 -3.32 6.33
C GLY A 52 -24.35 -2.33 6.88
N ARG A 53 -23.10 -2.77 7.10
CA ARG A 53 -21.97 -1.91 7.54
C ARG A 53 -20.87 -1.93 6.48
N ARG A 54 -20.00 -0.92 6.50
CA ARG A 54 -18.78 -0.88 5.69
C ARG A 54 -17.60 -1.42 6.49
N TRP A 55 -16.73 -2.12 5.79
CA TRP A 55 -15.54 -2.75 6.36
C TRP A 55 -14.37 -2.58 5.41
N LEU A 56 -13.18 -2.52 6.00
CA LEU A 56 -11.92 -2.71 5.30
C LEU A 56 -11.51 -4.18 5.48
N LEU A 57 -11.45 -4.91 4.38
CA LEU A 57 -10.99 -6.29 4.33
C LEU A 57 -9.54 -6.29 3.87
N SER A 58 -8.62 -6.74 4.71
CA SER A 58 -7.18 -6.76 4.42
C SER A 58 -6.67 -8.20 4.35
N LEU A 59 -6.03 -8.53 3.22
CA LEU A 59 -5.29 -9.76 3.02
C LEU A 59 -3.80 -9.54 3.37
N PRO A 60 -3.25 -10.25 4.38
CA PRO A 60 -1.82 -10.26 4.63
C PRO A 60 -1.07 -10.96 3.50
N LEU A 61 -0.07 -10.30 2.93
CA LEU A 61 0.73 -10.75 1.79
C LEU A 61 2.08 -11.36 2.19
N SER A 62 2.38 -11.45 3.49
CA SER A 62 3.62 -12.05 4.00
C SER A 62 3.42 -12.68 5.37
N PRO A 63 4.22 -13.69 5.75
CA PRO A 63 4.18 -14.28 7.09
C PRO A 63 4.43 -13.25 8.21
N ALA A 64 5.30 -12.27 7.97
CA ALA A 64 5.59 -11.19 8.93
C ALA A 64 4.40 -10.24 9.11
N ALA A 65 3.61 -9.99 8.06
CA ALA A 65 2.38 -9.23 8.14
C ALA A 65 1.33 -9.99 8.96
N LEU A 66 1.15 -11.29 8.68
CA LEU A 66 0.23 -12.15 9.43
C LEU A 66 0.59 -12.21 10.92
N ALA A 67 1.87 -12.43 11.27
CA ALA A 67 2.30 -12.47 12.66
C ALA A 67 2.07 -11.14 13.41
N SER A 68 2.14 -10.00 12.70
CA SER A 68 1.80 -8.70 13.28
C SER A 68 0.30 -8.59 13.57
N VAL A 69 -0.51 -8.92 12.56
CA VAL A 69 -1.97 -8.95 12.65
C VAL A 69 -2.46 -9.83 13.79
N GLU A 70 -1.89 -11.03 13.95
CA GLU A 70 -2.28 -11.97 15.01
C GLU A 70 -2.04 -11.39 16.41
N ARG A 71 -0.86 -10.79 16.62
CA ARG A 71 -0.52 -10.13 17.89
C ARG A 71 -1.50 -8.99 18.16
N THR A 72 -1.72 -8.12 17.18
CA THR A 72 -2.66 -7.00 17.30
C THR A 72 -4.08 -7.48 17.56
N ALA A 73 -4.60 -8.44 16.80
CA ALA A 73 -5.98 -8.93 16.95
C ALA A 73 -6.23 -9.54 18.34
N SER A 74 -5.28 -10.32 18.85
CA SER A 74 -5.36 -10.97 20.16
C SER A 74 -5.47 -9.97 21.32
N GLN A 75 -4.82 -8.82 21.20
CA GLN A 75 -4.83 -7.77 22.21
C GLN A 75 -5.95 -6.76 22.00
N ALA A 76 -6.20 -6.32 20.75
CA ALA A 76 -7.27 -5.37 20.40
C ALA A 76 -8.65 -5.91 20.77
N GLY A 77 -8.90 -7.23 20.59
CA GLY A 77 -10.17 -7.85 20.97
C GLY A 77 -10.49 -7.83 22.47
N ARG A 78 -9.52 -7.47 23.32
CA ARG A 78 -9.70 -7.32 24.78
C ARG A 78 -9.99 -5.88 25.20
N LEU A 79 -9.79 -4.92 24.30
CA LEU A 79 -10.03 -3.51 24.57
C LEU A 79 -11.51 -3.20 24.35
N ASN A 80 -12.19 -2.71 25.39
CA ASN A 80 -13.53 -2.14 25.27
C ASN A 80 -13.40 -0.62 25.18
N THR A 81 -13.33 -0.09 23.97
CA THR A 81 -13.12 1.34 23.73
C THR A 81 -13.87 1.81 22.49
N GLU A 82 -14.29 3.07 22.51
CA GLU A 82 -14.94 3.74 21.37
C GLU A 82 -13.94 4.49 20.46
N TRP A 83 -12.66 4.49 20.85
CA TRP A 83 -11.56 5.19 20.17
C TRP A 83 -10.88 4.34 19.10
N LEU A 84 -11.09 3.03 19.10
CA LEU A 84 -10.58 2.12 18.09
C LEU A 84 -11.76 1.56 17.28
N ALA A 85 -11.53 1.41 15.97
CA ALA A 85 -12.47 0.68 15.14
C ALA A 85 -12.55 -0.79 15.61
N GLU A 86 -13.62 -1.46 15.23
CA GLU A 86 -13.70 -2.89 15.45
C GLU A 86 -12.67 -3.60 14.55
N TYR A 87 -11.87 -4.51 15.11
CA TYR A 87 -10.80 -5.20 14.38
C TYR A 87 -10.80 -6.69 14.68
N ARG A 88 -10.96 -7.51 13.65
CA ARG A 88 -11.15 -8.96 13.76
C ARG A 88 -10.22 -9.70 12.82
N LEU A 89 -9.68 -10.82 13.29
CA LEU A 89 -8.99 -11.79 12.46
C LEU A 89 -9.93 -12.94 12.13
N LEU A 90 -10.23 -13.12 10.85
CA LEU A 90 -11.08 -14.18 10.33
C LEU A 90 -10.18 -15.35 9.90
N ARG A 91 -10.24 -16.45 10.64
CA ARG A 91 -9.37 -17.61 10.44
C ARG A 91 -9.85 -18.45 9.27
N GLY A 92 -8.96 -18.78 8.33
CA GLY A 92 -9.26 -19.60 7.15
C GLY A 92 -10.36 -19.01 6.27
N GLU A 93 -10.49 -17.69 6.26
CA GLU A 93 -11.62 -17.00 5.62
C GLU A 93 -11.55 -17.06 4.10
N LEU A 94 -10.38 -16.80 3.51
CA LEU A 94 -10.18 -16.90 2.07
C LEU A 94 -9.94 -18.36 1.70
N LEU A 95 -10.76 -18.89 0.81
CA LEU A 95 -10.70 -20.24 0.28
C LEU A 95 -10.23 -20.19 -1.17
N TRP A 96 -9.23 -20.98 -1.55
CA TRP A 96 -8.85 -21.16 -2.95
C TRP A 96 -8.25 -22.54 -3.20
N VAL A 97 -8.03 -22.85 -4.46
CA VAL A 97 -7.36 -24.09 -4.90
C VAL A 97 -6.03 -23.70 -5.53
N ASP A 98 -4.94 -24.36 -5.15
CA ASP A 98 -3.63 -24.12 -5.75
C ASP A 98 -3.48 -24.80 -7.12
N ALA A 99 -2.32 -24.61 -7.76
CA ALA A 99 -2.04 -25.16 -9.09
C ALA A 99 -2.02 -26.70 -9.12
N GLU A 100 -1.91 -27.36 -7.97
CA GLU A 100 -1.88 -28.81 -7.81
C GLU A 100 -3.26 -29.37 -7.41
N GLU A 101 -4.32 -28.55 -7.53
CA GLU A 101 -5.70 -28.89 -7.15
C GLU A 101 -5.93 -29.15 -5.65
N HIS A 102 -5.02 -28.68 -4.79
CA HIS A 102 -5.20 -28.81 -3.34
C HIS A 102 -5.97 -27.61 -2.77
N PRO A 103 -6.96 -27.85 -1.87
CA PRO A 103 -7.67 -26.77 -1.20
C PRO A 103 -6.75 -26.07 -0.18
N GLN A 104 -6.72 -24.75 -0.25
CA GLN A 104 -5.94 -23.87 0.60
C GLN A 104 -6.85 -22.83 1.28
N THR A 105 -6.41 -22.36 2.45
CA THR A 105 -7.10 -21.31 3.20
C THR A 105 -6.14 -20.26 3.72
N CYS A 106 -6.61 -19.01 3.87
CA CYS A 106 -5.82 -17.91 4.42
C CYS A 106 -6.67 -17.03 5.33
N ASP A 107 -6.02 -16.49 6.35
CA ASP A 107 -6.65 -15.60 7.30
C ASP A 107 -6.80 -14.20 6.70
N LEU A 108 -7.97 -13.58 6.92
CA LEU A 108 -8.23 -12.21 6.53
C LEU A 108 -8.45 -11.32 7.74
N VAL A 109 -8.11 -10.05 7.61
CA VAL A 109 -8.41 -9.03 8.61
C VAL A 109 -9.66 -8.29 8.20
N LEU A 110 -10.60 -8.18 9.12
CA LEU A 110 -11.81 -7.39 8.95
C LEU A 110 -11.80 -6.24 9.95
N GLN A 111 -11.71 -5.02 9.45
CA GLN A 111 -11.78 -3.81 10.26
C GLN A 111 -13.03 -2.99 9.92
N HIS A 112 -13.78 -2.56 10.92
CA HIS A 112 -14.95 -1.72 10.68
C HIS A 112 -14.53 -0.36 10.13
N LEU A 113 -15.18 0.05 9.05
CA LEU A 113 -14.99 1.36 8.45
C LEU A 113 -16.17 2.25 8.84
N PRO A 114 -16.06 3.06 9.91
CA PRO A 114 -17.16 3.92 10.35
C PRO A 114 -17.51 4.93 9.26
N ALA A 115 -18.75 5.43 9.20
CA ALA A 115 -19.14 6.53 8.33
C ALA A 115 -18.48 7.87 8.77
N GLY A 116 -18.29 8.82 7.85
CA GLY A 116 -17.43 9.99 8.06
C GLY A 116 -16.54 10.32 6.87
N ARG A 117 -15.54 11.17 7.09
CA ARG A 117 -14.63 11.77 6.11
C ARG A 117 -13.20 11.26 6.26
N SER A 118 -12.42 11.26 5.18
CA SER A 118 -10.97 11.08 5.25
C SER A 118 -10.32 12.27 5.98
N PHE A 119 -9.06 12.13 6.40
CA PHE A 119 -8.32 13.24 6.99
C PHE A 119 -8.23 14.45 6.03
N ALA A 120 -7.92 14.21 4.76
CA ALA A 120 -7.83 15.25 3.74
C ALA A 120 -9.18 15.98 3.53
N GLU A 121 -10.29 15.25 3.48
CA GLU A 121 -11.62 15.85 3.41
C GLU A 121 -11.96 16.66 4.66
N ALA A 122 -11.56 16.17 5.84
CA ALA A 122 -11.78 16.87 7.10
C ALA A 122 -11.01 18.21 7.15
N LEU A 123 -9.78 18.26 6.65
CA LEU A 123 -9.00 19.52 6.54
C LEU A 123 -9.74 20.60 5.74
N LEU A 124 -10.49 20.22 4.71
CA LEU A 124 -11.22 21.14 3.85
C LEU A 124 -12.57 21.59 4.43
N THR A 125 -13.10 20.84 5.40
CA THR A 125 -14.52 20.95 5.80
C THR A 125 -14.72 21.26 7.28
N GLU A 126 -13.69 21.10 8.11
CA GLU A 126 -13.74 21.34 9.55
C GLU A 126 -12.77 22.46 9.96
N PRO A 127 -13.10 23.25 10.99
CA PRO A 127 -12.18 24.24 11.50
C PRO A 127 -10.95 23.57 12.12
N ALA A 128 -9.77 24.12 11.83
CA ALA A 128 -8.49 23.57 12.28
C ALA A 128 -8.42 23.34 13.80
N GLY A 129 -8.99 24.24 14.61
CA GLY A 129 -9.04 24.08 16.07
C GLY A 129 -9.75 22.79 16.51
N ARG A 130 -10.87 22.43 15.86
CA ARG A 130 -11.63 21.21 16.17
C ARG A 130 -10.87 19.94 15.78
N LEU A 131 -10.12 19.98 14.69
CA LEU A 131 -9.27 18.86 14.28
C LEU A 131 -8.07 18.69 15.22
N LEU A 132 -7.46 19.79 15.68
CA LEU A 132 -6.38 19.74 16.68
C LEU A 132 -6.88 19.16 18.01
N GLU A 133 -8.03 19.62 18.51
CA GLU A 133 -8.67 19.05 19.70
C GLU A 133 -8.96 17.55 19.52
N GLY A 134 -9.43 17.15 18.33
CA GLY A 134 -9.66 15.75 18.00
C GLY A 134 -8.39 14.89 18.00
N LEU A 135 -7.26 15.43 17.53
CA LEU A 135 -5.96 14.75 17.57
C LEU A 135 -5.43 14.63 19.01
N ASP A 136 -5.57 15.68 19.82
CA ASP A 136 -5.15 15.68 21.22
C ASP A 136 -5.96 14.69 22.06
N ALA A 137 -7.27 14.62 21.82
CA ALA A 137 -8.16 13.66 22.47
C ALA A 137 -7.83 12.22 22.05
N LEU A 138 -7.57 11.98 20.76
CA LEU A 138 -7.14 10.67 20.28
C LEU A 138 -5.80 10.26 20.93
N GLN A 139 -4.79 11.14 20.93
CA GLN A 139 -3.49 10.83 21.54
C GLN A 139 -3.61 10.46 23.01
N SER A 140 -4.41 11.23 23.77
CA SER A 140 -4.65 10.97 25.18
C SER A 140 -5.33 9.61 25.39
N ALA A 141 -6.36 9.30 24.59
CA ALA A 141 -7.06 8.03 24.67
C ALA A 141 -6.15 6.83 24.32
N LEU A 142 -5.32 6.94 23.28
CA LEU A 142 -4.37 5.87 22.93
C LEU A 142 -3.34 5.66 24.05
N ARG A 143 -2.87 6.74 24.69
CA ARG A 143 -1.95 6.65 25.82
C ARG A 143 -2.59 5.94 27.02
N GLU A 144 -3.83 6.25 27.36
CA GLU A 144 -4.57 5.59 28.44
C GLU A 144 -4.79 4.09 28.18
N LEU A 145 -5.00 3.73 26.91
CA LEU A 145 -5.11 2.33 26.49
C LEU A 145 -3.75 1.61 26.47
N GLY A 146 -2.64 2.33 26.68
CA GLY A 146 -1.29 1.80 26.47
C GLY A 146 -1.07 1.38 25.01
N PHE A 147 -1.78 1.97 24.06
CA PHE A 147 -1.82 1.57 22.66
C PHE A 147 -0.95 2.49 21.83
N SER A 148 -0.17 1.91 20.91
CA SER A 148 0.50 2.64 19.84
C SER A 148 0.21 1.99 18.50
N HIS A 149 -0.13 2.82 17.53
CA HIS A 149 -0.53 2.44 16.19
C HIS A 149 0.65 1.97 15.32
N ASN A 150 1.84 2.59 15.47
CA ASN A 150 3.06 2.33 14.69
C ASN A 150 2.94 2.51 13.16
N ASN A 151 1.84 3.09 12.69
CA ASN A 151 1.60 3.43 11.29
C ASN A 151 0.62 4.60 11.21
N LEU A 152 0.69 5.51 12.19
CA LEU A 152 -0.24 6.63 12.28
C LEU A 152 0.13 7.67 11.22
N ARG A 153 -0.81 7.96 10.31
CA ARG A 153 -0.69 8.95 9.23
C ARG A 153 -2.07 9.39 8.78
N ALA A 154 -2.13 10.44 7.97
CA ALA A 154 -3.40 11.04 7.52
C ALA A 154 -4.35 10.00 6.88
N ASP A 155 -3.86 9.16 5.98
CA ASP A 155 -4.67 8.14 5.28
C ASP A 155 -5.19 7.02 6.18
N ASN A 156 -4.61 6.89 7.38
CA ASN A 156 -4.99 5.89 8.39
C ASN A 156 -5.88 6.50 9.48
N LEU A 157 -6.34 7.74 9.29
CA LEU A 157 -7.28 8.40 10.18
C LEU A 157 -8.59 8.71 9.46
N ARG A 158 -9.68 8.46 10.17
CA ARG A 158 -11.03 8.78 9.70
C ARG A 158 -11.72 9.72 10.66
N TRP A 159 -12.22 10.83 10.15
CA TRP A 159 -12.98 11.81 10.92
C TRP A 159 -14.46 11.45 10.92
N ILE A 160 -15.03 11.14 12.08
CA ILE A 160 -16.45 10.76 12.20
C ILE A 160 -17.36 11.94 12.56
N GLY A 161 -16.86 13.18 12.49
CA GLY A 161 -17.60 14.41 12.83
C GLY A 161 -17.30 14.96 14.22
N SER A 162 -16.94 14.08 15.17
CA SER A 162 -16.59 14.46 16.54
C SER A 162 -15.16 14.11 16.95
N ARG A 163 -14.61 13.03 16.40
CA ARG A 163 -13.28 12.53 16.73
C ARG A 163 -12.64 11.82 15.55
N PHE A 164 -11.33 11.55 15.67
CA PHE A 164 -10.61 10.66 14.79
C PHE A 164 -10.71 9.21 15.24
N ILE A 165 -10.90 8.31 14.28
CA ILE A 165 -10.81 6.87 14.46
C ILE A 165 -9.60 6.37 13.63
N PRO A 166 -8.62 5.71 14.26
CA PRO A 166 -7.51 5.10 13.55
C PRO A 166 -7.95 3.82 12.83
N LEU A 167 -7.36 3.60 11.67
CA LEU A 167 -7.56 2.46 10.78
C LEU A 167 -6.19 1.85 10.42
N ARG A 168 -6.17 0.61 9.93
CA ARG A 168 -4.94 -0.07 9.48
C ARG A 168 -3.84 -0.15 10.54
N TYR A 169 -4.23 -0.32 11.81
CA TYR A 169 -3.29 -0.51 12.91
C TYR A 169 -2.79 -1.96 13.03
N HIS A 170 -2.52 -2.62 11.90
CA HIS A 170 -2.05 -4.02 11.82
C HIS A 170 -0.74 -4.28 12.57
N ASP A 171 0.04 -3.22 12.80
CA ASP A 171 1.35 -3.26 13.45
C ASP A 171 1.32 -2.61 14.85
N ALA A 172 0.14 -2.51 15.46
CA ALA A 172 -0.01 -1.88 16.76
C ALA A 172 0.77 -2.59 17.87
N ASN A 173 1.39 -1.80 18.74
CA ASN A 173 2.03 -2.23 19.97
C ASN A 173 1.20 -1.85 21.20
N PHE A 174 1.37 -2.62 22.26
CA PHE A 174 0.67 -2.45 23.52
C PHE A 174 1.70 -2.38 24.65
N GLY A 175 1.54 -1.43 25.56
CA GLY A 175 2.44 -1.14 26.68
C GLY A 175 3.48 -0.04 26.44
N THR A 176 3.56 0.55 25.24
CA THR A 176 4.56 1.58 24.89
C THR A 176 3.90 2.85 24.30
N PRO A 177 3.08 3.59 25.06
CA PRO A 177 2.09 4.54 24.54
C PRO A 177 2.61 5.77 23.77
N ASP A 178 3.93 5.98 23.68
CA ASP A 178 4.52 7.21 23.11
C ASP A 178 5.21 7.01 21.76
N SER A 179 5.13 5.80 21.18
CA SER A 179 5.78 5.51 19.89
C SER A 179 5.25 6.35 18.72
N ASP A 180 3.99 6.84 18.79
CA ASP A 180 3.38 7.65 17.74
C ASP A 180 3.54 9.17 17.91
N ALA A 181 4.30 9.64 18.91
CA ALA A 181 4.37 11.07 19.23
C ALA A 181 4.80 11.94 18.03
N GLY A 182 5.78 11.50 17.24
CA GLY A 182 6.22 12.20 16.04
C GLY A 182 5.17 12.21 14.91
N ALA A 183 4.36 11.16 14.81
CA ALA A 183 3.27 11.09 13.86
C ALA A 183 2.15 12.08 14.22
N PHE A 184 1.79 12.20 15.50
CA PHE A 184 0.84 13.21 15.97
C PHE A 184 1.31 14.63 15.68
N GLU A 185 2.59 14.94 15.91
CA GLU A 185 3.13 16.27 15.58
C GLU A 185 3.07 16.57 14.08
N THR A 186 3.34 15.57 13.23
CA THR A 186 3.21 15.70 11.78
C THR A 186 1.77 15.99 11.37
N LEU A 187 0.80 15.30 11.95
CA LEU A 187 -0.63 15.53 11.69
C LEU A 187 -1.09 16.92 12.16
N ARG A 188 -0.66 17.35 13.35
CA ARG A 188 -0.96 18.70 13.85
C ARG A 188 -0.40 19.78 12.94
N ARG A 189 0.81 19.58 12.40
CA ARG A 189 1.41 20.50 11.44
C ARG A 189 0.54 20.64 10.19
N GLN A 190 0.11 19.52 9.60
CA GLN A 190 -0.78 19.54 8.43
C GLN A 190 -2.09 20.29 8.70
N VAL A 191 -2.70 20.13 9.88
CA VAL A 191 -3.92 20.85 10.27
C VAL A 191 -3.68 22.37 10.37
N ARG A 192 -2.56 22.78 10.97
CA ARG A 192 -2.22 24.20 11.12
C ARG A 192 -1.93 24.86 9.77
N GLU A 193 -1.26 24.16 8.88
CA GLU A 193 -0.97 24.61 7.51
C GLU A 193 -2.25 24.79 6.69
N ALA A 194 -3.20 23.86 6.80
CA ALA A 194 -4.50 23.96 6.12
C ALA A 194 -5.42 25.07 6.68
N GLY A 195 -5.28 25.42 7.97
CA GLY A 195 -6.13 26.40 8.65
C GLY A 195 -5.64 27.85 8.62
N GLY A 196 -4.49 28.14 8.01
CA GLY A 196 -3.97 29.50 7.83
C GLY A 196 -4.85 30.33 6.89
N PRO A 197 -4.79 31.68 6.93
CA PRO A 197 -5.49 32.51 5.96
C PRO A 197 -5.03 32.15 4.55
N MET A 198 -5.98 31.68 3.75
CA MET A 198 -5.80 31.35 2.33
C MET A 198 -5.35 32.62 1.60
N GLN A 199 -4.04 32.81 1.42
CA GLN A 199 -3.53 33.76 0.44
C GLN A 199 -3.80 33.14 -0.93
N VAL A 200 -4.91 33.54 -1.53
CA VAL A 200 -5.11 33.41 -2.97
C VAL A 200 -4.17 34.42 -3.62
N SER A 201 -2.92 34.00 -3.81
CA SER A 201 -2.00 34.62 -4.74
C SER A 201 -2.04 33.78 -6.00
N ASP A 202 -2.86 34.20 -6.97
CA ASP A 202 -2.61 33.87 -8.35
C ASP A 202 -1.21 34.40 -8.68
N VAL A 203 -0.28 33.48 -8.97
CA VAL A 203 1.19 33.59 -8.99
C VAL A 203 1.85 33.26 -7.65
N ALA A 204 2.66 32.19 -7.70
CA ALA A 204 3.42 31.54 -6.62
C ALA A 204 2.58 30.58 -5.75
N ALA A 205 2.52 29.31 -6.21
CA ALA A 205 2.54 28.21 -5.26
C ALA A 205 3.70 28.48 -4.29
N ASP A 206 3.41 28.64 -3.01
CA ASP A 206 4.42 28.57 -1.96
C ASP A 206 4.91 27.12 -1.92
N TYR A 207 5.78 26.82 -2.87
CA TYR A 207 6.83 25.84 -2.76
C TYR A 207 7.53 26.16 -1.45
N ILE A 208 7.16 25.45 -0.38
CA ILE A 208 8.12 25.14 0.66
C ILE A 208 9.25 24.51 -0.13
N PRO A 209 10.44 25.12 -0.27
CA PRO A 209 11.56 24.35 -0.76
C PRO A 209 11.69 23.21 0.25
N GLN A 210 11.25 22.01 -0.16
CA GLN A 210 11.85 20.78 0.33
C GLN A 210 13.33 21.12 0.36
N ARG A 211 13.94 21.10 1.56
CA ARG A 211 15.37 21.35 1.70
C ARG A 211 16.01 20.65 0.53
N ARG A 212 16.67 21.41 -0.35
CA ARG A 212 17.27 20.83 -1.55
C ARG A 212 18.04 19.62 -1.07
N LEU A 213 17.74 18.45 -1.63
CA LEU A 213 18.61 17.30 -1.48
C LEU A 213 19.99 17.77 -1.97
N THR A 214 20.91 17.98 -1.04
CA THR A 214 22.21 18.58 -1.32
C THR A 214 23.28 17.51 -1.26
N GLY A 215 24.25 17.55 -2.16
CA GLY A 215 25.36 16.61 -2.19
C GLY A 215 25.22 15.49 -3.23
N HIS A 216 24.11 15.46 -3.97
CA HIS A 216 23.86 14.51 -5.05
C HIS A 216 24.07 15.15 -6.43
N ARG A 217 24.53 14.36 -7.41
CA ARG A 217 24.73 14.81 -8.80
C ARG A 217 23.40 14.95 -9.54
N TRP A 218 22.45 14.07 -9.23
CA TRP A 218 21.10 14.08 -9.77
C TRP A 218 20.13 13.50 -8.75
N THR A 219 18.87 13.95 -8.79
CA THR A 219 17.79 13.45 -7.93
C THR A 219 16.50 13.31 -8.73
N SER A 220 15.76 12.23 -8.50
CA SER A 220 14.42 12.03 -9.07
C SER A 220 13.34 12.77 -8.26
N HIS A 221 12.06 12.57 -8.61
CA HIS A 221 10.95 13.05 -7.79
C HIS A 221 10.76 12.18 -6.54
N VAL A 222 10.09 12.72 -5.52
CA VAL A 222 9.67 11.93 -4.37
C VAL A 222 8.60 10.95 -4.80
N PHE A 223 8.93 9.67 -4.75
CA PHE A 223 7.97 8.58 -4.90
C PHE A 223 7.94 7.79 -3.62
N GLU A 224 6.74 7.66 -3.05
CA GLU A 224 6.53 6.74 -1.93
C GLU A 224 7.35 7.05 -0.66
N GLY A 225 7.82 8.30 -0.53
CA GLY A 225 8.66 8.78 0.58
C GLY A 225 10.16 8.58 0.35
N LEU A 226 10.56 8.09 -0.82
CA LEU A 226 11.96 7.91 -1.22
C LEU A 226 12.26 8.75 -2.48
N VAL A 227 13.52 9.13 -2.62
CA VAL A 227 14.04 9.82 -3.79
C VAL A 227 15.23 9.03 -4.32
N CYS A 228 15.21 8.72 -5.61
CA CYS A 228 16.38 8.14 -6.28
C CYS A 228 17.44 9.23 -6.45
N VAL A 229 18.67 8.94 -6.06
CA VAL A 229 19.79 9.88 -6.14
C VAL A 229 20.94 9.26 -6.91
N GLU A 230 21.66 10.08 -7.67
CA GLU A 230 22.91 9.70 -8.32
C GLU A 230 24.08 10.39 -7.61
N ASP A 231 25.07 9.60 -7.20
CA ASP A 231 26.32 10.04 -6.59
C ASP A 231 27.54 9.55 -7.38
N GLU A 232 28.75 9.79 -6.88
CA GLU A 232 29.97 9.24 -7.49
C GLU A 232 29.97 7.70 -7.57
N GLY A 233 29.27 7.03 -6.63
CA GLY A 233 29.14 5.57 -6.58
C GLY A 233 28.01 4.96 -7.42
N GLY A 234 27.27 5.79 -8.17
CA GLY A 234 26.10 5.37 -8.95
C GLY A 234 24.78 5.79 -8.30
N PHE A 235 23.71 5.03 -8.56
CA PHE A 235 22.37 5.31 -8.08
C PHE A 235 22.10 4.65 -6.72
N GLY A 236 21.36 5.38 -5.87
CA GLY A 236 20.92 4.99 -4.52
C GLY A 236 19.59 5.66 -4.17
N PHE A 237 19.19 5.58 -2.90
CA PHE A 237 17.93 6.15 -2.43
C PHE A 237 18.06 6.84 -1.07
N VAL A 238 17.45 8.00 -0.95
CA VAL A 238 17.35 8.79 0.29
C VAL A 238 15.89 9.01 0.67
N ASP A 239 15.64 9.29 1.95
CA ASP A 239 14.33 9.76 2.40
C ASP A 239 14.13 11.25 2.07
N THR A 240 12.93 11.78 2.37
CA THR A 240 12.59 13.19 2.13
C THR A 240 13.39 14.19 2.98
N ASP A 241 14.12 13.70 4.00
CA ASP A 241 15.00 14.49 4.86
C ASP A 241 16.48 14.38 4.45
N ASN A 242 16.78 13.77 3.29
CA ASN A 242 18.12 13.52 2.74
C ASN A 242 18.95 12.50 3.53
N ASN A 243 18.31 11.62 4.32
CA ASN A 243 19.02 10.52 4.97
C ASN A 243 19.17 9.33 4.00
N PRO A 244 20.35 8.71 3.91
CA PRO A 244 20.56 7.54 3.05
C PRO A 244 19.75 6.35 3.54
N VAL A 245 18.89 5.81 2.67
CA VAL A 245 18.10 4.60 2.91
C VAL A 245 18.74 3.40 2.22
N ILE A 246 19.16 3.58 0.96
CA ILE A 246 19.90 2.57 0.19
C ILE A 246 21.14 3.26 -0.37
N ALA A 247 22.31 2.75 0.01
CA ALA A 247 23.58 3.30 -0.43
C ALA A 247 23.70 3.27 -1.96
N SER A 248 24.25 4.33 -2.53
CA SER A 248 24.51 4.47 -3.96
C SER A 248 25.48 3.40 -4.43
N ARG A 249 24.98 2.43 -5.20
CA ARG A 249 25.73 1.24 -5.65
C ARG A 249 25.25 0.65 -6.99
N PHE A 250 24.18 1.19 -7.55
CA PHE A 250 23.58 0.69 -8.78
C PHE A 250 24.08 1.49 -9.98
N THR A 251 24.19 0.86 -11.16
CA THR A 251 24.53 1.58 -12.39
C THR A 251 23.34 2.38 -12.91
N TRP A 252 22.13 1.93 -12.60
CA TRP A 252 20.87 2.64 -12.85
C TRP A 252 19.83 2.19 -11.81
N ALA A 253 18.88 3.05 -11.49
CA ALA A 253 17.73 2.69 -10.66
C ALA A 253 16.47 3.44 -11.11
N GLY A 254 15.34 2.75 -11.08
CA GLY A 254 14.01 3.32 -11.27
C GLY A 254 13.43 3.89 -9.97
N ASP A 255 12.36 4.64 -10.10
CA ASP A 255 11.62 5.16 -8.94
C ASP A 255 10.87 4.03 -8.22
N PHE A 256 10.71 4.17 -6.90
CA PHE A 256 9.91 3.22 -6.13
C PHE A 256 8.43 3.28 -6.52
N ARG A 257 7.86 2.11 -6.82
CA ARG A 257 6.42 1.89 -7.03
C ARG A 257 6.00 0.59 -6.36
N GLU A 258 4.95 0.67 -5.55
CA GLU A 258 4.46 -0.41 -4.69
C GLU A 258 5.54 -1.04 -3.80
N GLY A 259 6.49 -0.22 -3.31
CA GLY A 259 7.63 -0.66 -2.52
C GLY A 259 8.61 -1.57 -3.26
N ARG A 260 8.66 -1.47 -4.59
CA ARG A 260 9.65 -2.08 -5.47
C ARG A 260 10.32 -1.02 -6.34
N ALA A 261 11.56 -1.28 -6.72
CA ALA A 261 12.26 -0.50 -7.74
C ALA A 261 13.11 -1.43 -8.59
N GLU A 262 13.08 -1.23 -9.91
CA GLU A 262 14.03 -1.85 -10.82
C GLU A 262 15.41 -1.23 -10.60
N VAL A 263 16.44 -2.06 -10.60
CA VAL A 263 17.83 -1.61 -10.47
C VAL A 263 18.69 -2.34 -11.45
N GLU A 264 19.72 -1.66 -11.92
CA GLU A 264 20.76 -2.23 -12.75
C GLU A 264 22.08 -2.28 -11.99
N THR A 265 22.82 -3.35 -12.20
CA THR A 265 24.20 -3.52 -11.76
C THR A 265 25.07 -3.88 -12.95
N PRO A 266 26.41 -3.90 -12.82
CA PRO A 266 27.26 -4.42 -13.89
C PRO A 266 26.97 -5.89 -14.28
N GLY A 267 26.23 -6.64 -13.45
CA GLY A 267 25.83 -8.03 -13.71
C GLY A 267 24.47 -8.21 -14.40
N GLY A 268 23.67 -7.15 -14.52
CA GLY A 268 22.32 -7.20 -15.08
C GLY A 268 21.29 -6.42 -14.25
N MET A 269 20.04 -6.49 -14.70
CA MET A 269 18.87 -5.89 -14.05
C MET A 269 18.25 -6.82 -13.01
N GLY A 270 17.74 -6.23 -11.94
CA GLY A 270 17.04 -6.89 -10.84
C GLY A 270 15.92 -6.02 -10.28
N LEU A 271 15.24 -6.53 -9.27
CA LEU A 271 14.17 -5.83 -8.54
C LEU A 271 14.51 -5.81 -7.06
N ILE A 272 14.41 -4.66 -6.41
CA ILE A 272 14.69 -4.51 -4.97
C ILE A 272 13.45 -4.13 -4.17
N ASP A 273 13.47 -4.45 -2.88
CA ASP A 273 12.54 -3.92 -1.89
C ASP A 273 12.99 -2.55 -1.33
N ARG A 274 12.15 -1.92 -0.50
CA ARG A 274 12.44 -0.63 0.16
C ARG A 274 13.66 -0.63 1.08
N ASN A 275 14.15 -1.80 1.49
CA ASN A 275 15.34 -1.94 2.31
C ASN A 275 16.59 -2.20 1.44
N GLY A 276 16.42 -2.25 0.10
CA GLY A 276 17.48 -2.54 -0.85
C GLY A 276 17.83 -4.03 -0.97
N ASN A 277 17.00 -4.94 -0.45
CA ASN A 277 17.19 -6.37 -0.68
C ASN A 277 16.67 -6.76 -2.06
N TYR A 278 17.37 -7.65 -2.75
CA TYR A 278 16.90 -8.18 -4.02
C TYR A 278 15.70 -9.10 -3.82
N VAL A 279 14.60 -8.73 -4.47
CA VAL A 279 13.42 -9.56 -4.70
C VAL A 279 13.65 -10.42 -5.94
N ILE A 280 14.23 -9.82 -6.99
CA ILE A 280 14.76 -10.52 -8.16
C ILE A 280 16.25 -10.19 -8.27
N PRO A 281 17.15 -11.20 -8.27
CA PRO A 281 18.59 -10.98 -8.40
C PRO A 281 18.95 -10.21 -9.68
N PRO A 282 20.03 -9.41 -9.66
CA PRO A 282 20.43 -8.57 -10.78
C PRO A 282 21.22 -9.36 -11.83
N GLU A 283 20.58 -10.33 -12.47
CA GLU A 283 21.19 -11.27 -13.43
C GLU A 283 20.44 -11.34 -14.77
N TYR A 284 19.45 -10.46 -14.97
CA TYR A 284 18.55 -10.47 -16.12
C TYR A 284 18.87 -9.36 -17.11
N GLU A 285 18.52 -9.57 -18.38
CA GLU A 285 18.71 -8.57 -19.44
C GLU A 285 17.75 -7.39 -19.24
N ILE A 286 16.50 -7.70 -18.91
CA ILE A 286 15.45 -6.72 -18.66
C ILE A 286 14.62 -7.21 -17.47
N VAL A 287 14.35 -6.30 -16.55
CA VAL A 287 13.32 -6.45 -15.52
C VAL A 287 12.39 -5.26 -15.69
N ASP A 288 11.14 -5.53 -16.03
CA ASP A 288 10.10 -4.53 -16.25
C ASP A 288 8.96 -4.77 -15.25
N TYR A 289 8.84 -3.88 -14.27
CA TYR A 289 7.78 -4.00 -13.28
C TYR A 289 6.53 -3.24 -13.74
N SER A 290 5.42 -3.98 -13.89
CA SER A 290 4.09 -3.42 -14.13
C SER A 290 3.37 -3.27 -12.79
N PRO A 291 3.25 -2.06 -12.21
CA PRO A 291 2.59 -1.89 -10.91
C PRO A 291 1.10 -2.23 -11.00
N THR A 292 0.46 -1.87 -12.12
CA THR A 292 -0.98 -2.09 -12.35
C THR A 292 -1.35 -3.56 -12.39
N GLU A 293 -0.47 -4.41 -12.91
CA GLU A 293 -0.70 -5.86 -13.02
C GLU A 293 -0.01 -6.63 -11.90
N SER A 294 0.90 -5.99 -11.16
CA SER A 294 1.75 -6.60 -10.14
C SER A 294 2.60 -7.77 -10.67
N ILE A 295 2.87 -7.75 -11.97
CA ILE A 295 3.69 -8.71 -12.70
C ILE A 295 5.03 -8.06 -13.02
N VAL A 296 6.10 -8.84 -12.87
CA VAL A 296 7.42 -8.46 -13.32
C VAL A 296 7.72 -9.27 -14.58
N ARG A 297 7.89 -8.59 -15.70
CA ARG A 297 8.33 -9.22 -16.95
C ARG A 297 9.84 -9.24 -16.96
N VAL A 298 10.39 -10.44 -17.00
CA VAL A 298 11.82 -10.68 -16.92
C VAL A 298 12.30 -11.26 -18.23
N ARG A 299 13.36 -10.69 -18.80
CA ARG A 299 14.00 -11.17 -20.01
C ARG A 299 15.34 -11.82 -19.69
N GLN A 300 15.55 -13.03 -20.20
CA GLN A 300 16.80 -13.76 -20.10
C GLN A 300 17.10 -14.50 -21.40
N ASN A 301 18.28 -14.31 -21.98
CA ASN A 301 18.71 -14.91 -23.24
C ASN A 301 17.69 -14.69 -24.37
N GLY A 302 17.15 -13.47 -24.49
CA GLY A 302 16.14 -13.13 -25.50
C GLY A 302 14.74 -13.72 -25.31
N ARG A 303 14.47 -14.43 -24.20
CA ARG A 303 13.16 -15.01 -23.87
C ARG A 303 12.55 -14.29 -22.67
N TRP A 304 11.23 -14.28 -22.59
CA TRP A 304 10.46 -13.63 -21.54
C TRP A 304 9.81 -14.64 -20.61
N ALA A 305 9.78 -14.30 -19.32
CA ALA A 305 9.00 -14.98 -18.31
C ALA A 305 8.34 -13.94 -17.40
N GLU A 306 7.21 -14.31 -16.84
CA GLU A 306 6.53 -13.52 -15.82
C GLU A 306 6.90 -14.03 -14.44
N PHE A 307 7.16 -13.08 -13.55
CA PHE A 307 7.39 -13.29 -12.14
C PHE A 307 6.33 -12.51 -11.39
N ASP A 308 5.95 -13.00 -10.22
CA ASP A 308 5.15 -12.21 -9.31
C ASP A 308 6.00 -11.11 -8.65
N TYR A 309 5.33 -10.19 -7.98
CA TYR A 309 5.95 -9.09 -7.23
C TYR A 309 6.85 -9.52 -6.03
N LEU A 310 6.85 -10.82 -5.67
CA LEU A 310 7.72 -11.41 -4.64
C LEU A 310 8.95 -12.07 -5.27
N GLY A 311 9.07 -12.09 -6.60
CA GLY A 311 10.16 -12.73 -7.33
C GLY A 311 9.96 -14.22 -7.54
N GLN A 312 8.75 -14.75 -7.30
CA GLN A 312 8.41 -16.12 -7.70
C GLN A 312 8.10 -16.15 -9.19
N ARG A 313 8.80 -17.03 -9.92
CA ARG A 313 8.53 -17.25 -11.35
C ARG A 313 7.16 -17.88 -11.55
N LEU A 314 6.33 -17.25 -12.38
CA LEU A 314 4.98 -17.69 -12.75
C LEU A 314 4.96 -18.46 -14.07
N THR A 315 5.79 -18.08 -15.04
CA THR A 315 5.88 -18.75 -16.34
C THR A 315 7.31 -19.19 -16.67
N GLU A 316 7.45 -20.19 -17.53
CA GLU A 316 8.76 -20.54 -18.11
C GLU A 316 9.20 -19.49 -19.15
N PHE A 317 10.51 -19.40 -19.41
CA PHE A 317 11.06 -18.48 -20.40
C PHE A 317 10.71 -18.91 -21.83
N GLY A 318 9.82 -18.14 -22.48
CA GLY A 318 9.32 -18.36 -23.84
C GLY A 318 9.50 -17.15 -24.78
N THR A 319 9.13 -17.32 -26.05
CA THR A 319 9.09 -16.23 -27.03
C THR A 319 7.67 -15.67 -27.10
N ASN A 320 7.44 -14.44 -26.65
CA ASN A 320 6.13 -13.80 -26.78
C ASN A 320 5.81 -13.49 -28.25
N ASN A 321 4.88 -14.26 -28.84
CA ASN A 321 4.14 -13.91 -30.05
C ASN A 321 2.69 -13.62 -29.64
N GLU A 322 2.39 -12.43 -29.12
CA GLU A 322 1.01 -11.93 -29.02
C GLU A 322 0.98 -10.41 -29.26
N GLU A 323 1.14 -10.03 -30.54
CA GLU A 323 0.51 -8.80 -31.07
C GLU A 323 -0.99 -9.08 -31.17
N THR A 324 -1.77 -8.70 -30.16
CA THR A 324 -3.23 -8.62 -30.30
C THR A 324 -3.64 -7.16 -30.37
N SER A 325 -3.85 -6.65 -31.58
CA SER A 325 -4.98 -5.78 -32.00
C SER A 325 -4.59 -4.76 -33.06
N ILE A 326 -4.92 -5.03 -34.33
CA ILE A 326 -5.56 -4.02 -35.18
C ILE A 326 -6.45 -4.71 -36.23
N THR A 327 -7.74 -4.62 -35.96
CA THR A 327 -8.91 -4.67 -36.85
C THR A 327 -8.62 -4.73 -38.36
N GLU A 328 -8.89 -5.86 -39.00
CA GLU A 328 -9.02 -5.91 -40.47
C GLU A 328 -10.38 -5.36 -40.91
N PRO A 329 -10.46 -4.43 -41.87
CA PRO A 329 -11.70 -4.14 -42.58
C PRO A 329 -11.94 -5.20 -43.66
N VAL A 330 -13.14 -5.77 -43.63
CA VAL A 330 -13.68 -6.71 -44.63
C VAL A 330 -13.66 -6.05 -46.02
N PRO A 331 -13.06 -6.66 -47.06
CA PRO A 331 -13.21 -6.17 -48.42
C PRO A 331 -14.58 -6.58 -48.98
N VAL A 332 -15.43 -5.58 -49.22
CA VAL A 332 -16.66 -5.71 -50.00
C VAL A 332 -16.28 -6.01 -51.44
N ALA A 333 -16.70 -7.19 -51.92
CA ALA A 333 -16.64 -7.55 -53.33
C ALA A 333 -17.50 -6.59 -54.15
N VAL A 334 -16.90 -5.94 -55.15
CA VAL A 334 -17.63 -5.29 -56.25
C VAL A 334 -17.31 -6.07 -57.52
N ARG A 335 -18.40 -6.38 -58.24
CA ARG A 335 -18.53 -7.26 -59.41
C ARG A 335 -17.58 -6.98 -60.56
#